data_AF-A0AAW0H4E5-F1
#
_entry.id   AF-A0AAW0H4E5-F1
#
_cell.length_a   1.000
_cell.length_b   1.000
_cell.length_c   1.000
_cell.angle_alpha   90.00
_cell.angle_beta   90.00
_cell.angle_gamma   90.00
#
_symmetry.space_group_name_H-M   'P 1'
#
loop_
_entity.id
_entity.type
_entity.pdbx_description
1 polymer ?
#
loop_
_entity_poly.entity_id
_entity_poly.type
_entity_poly.pdbx_seq_one_letter_code
_entity_poly.pdbx_strand_id
1 'polypeptide(L)'
;MVRQSYDVPPPPMKPDHPIYSNISKDRRYADLTEDQIPSCESLKDTIDRALPFWNEEIVPHIKEGKRVLIAAHGDSLRGIVKHLEGLSEEAIMELNLPTGIPIVYEVDKNLKPVKPMQFLGDEETVQQAMEAVAVQGKAKE
;
A
#
# COMPACT_ATOMS: atom_id res chain seq x y z
N MET A 1 1.80 -6.25 12.10
CA MET A 1 3.17 -5.92 11.65
C MET A 1 3.27 -6.37 10.20
N VAL A 2 3.73 -5.51 9.30
CA VAL A 2 3.89 -5.83 7.86
C VAL A 2 5.38 -5.96 7.57
N ARG A 3 5.79 -7.03 6.89
CA ARG A 3 7.18 -7.22 6.45
C ARG A 3 7.29 -6.83 4.98
N GLN A 4 8.40 -6.20 4.60
CA GLN A 4 8.68 -5.89 3.19
C GLN A 4 8.91 -7.13 2.32
N SER A 5 9.01 -8.33 2.87
CA SER A 5 9.11 -9.56 2.07
C SER A 5 7.81 -9.80 1.31
N TYR A 6 7.91 -10.23 0.05
CA TYR A 6 6.73 -10.37 -0.80
C TYR A 6 5.73 -11.40 -0.25
N ASP A 7 6.18 -12.62 0.02
CA ASP A 7 5.36 -13.78 0.38
C ASP A 7 5.55 -14.28 1.81
N VAL A 8 6.66 -13.93 2.48
CA VAL A 8 6.94 -14.37 3.85
C VAL A 8 6.45 -13.34 4.87
N PRO A 9 5.35 -13.62 5.61
CA PRO A 9 4.88 -12.72 6.66
C PRO A 9 5.88 -12.64 7.83
N PRO A 10 5.84 -11.56 8.63
CA PRO A 10 6.56 -11.53 9.90
C PRO A 10 5.91 -12.49 10.91
N PRO A 11 6.58 -12.78 12.03
CA PRO A 11 5.97 -13.55 13.11
C PRO A 11 4.60 -12.95 13.53
N PRO A 12 3.57 -13.77 13.73
CA PRO A 12 2.26 -13.28 14.12
C PRO A 12 2.31 -12.58 15.49
N MET A 13 1.61 -11.46 15.60
CA MET A 13 1.45 -10.77 16.87
C MET A 13 0.60 -11.62 17.81
N LYS A 14 1.21 -12.07 18.90
CA LYS A 14 0.55 -12.91 19.90
C LYS A 14 -0.34 -12.08 20.84
N PRO A 15 -1.37 -12.68 21.48
CA PRO A 15 -2.25 -12.00 22.42
C PRO A 15 -1.57 -11.39 23.66
N ASP A 16 -0.41 -11.91 24.04
CA ASP A 16 0.41 -11.42 25.16
C ASP A 16 1.31 -10.23 24.78
N HIS A 17 1.35 -9.85 23.50
CA HIS A 17 2.17 -8.73 23.03
C HIS A 17 1.63 -7.40 23.61
N PRO A 18 2.51 -6.47 24.08
CA PRO A 18 2.09 -5.27 24.81
C PRO A 18 1.07 -4.36 24.10
N ILE A 19 1.07 -4.36 22.77
CA ILE A 19 0.16 -3.54 21.95
C ILE A 19 -1.02 -4.33 21.35
N TYR A 20 -1.14 -5.64 21.61
CA TYR A 20 -2.15 -6.50 20.97
C TYR A 20 -3.56 -5.95 21.21
N SER A 21 -3.92 -5.73 22.47
CA SER A 21 -5.23 -5.19 22.85
C SER A 21 -5.54 -3.82 22.25
N ASN A 22 -4.51 -3.00 21.99
CA ASN A 22 -4.68 -1.67 21.43
C ASN A 22 -5.00 -1.71 19.94
N ILE A 23 -4.73 -2.84 19.28
CA ILE A 23 -4.97 -3.03 17.84
C ILE A 23 -6.19 -3.94 17.64
N SER A 24 -6.13 -5.19 18.10
CA SER A 24 -7.15 -6.21 17.80
C SER A 24 -8.49 -5.97 18.49
N LYS A 25 -8.51 -5.21 19.60
CA LYS A 25 -9.72 -4.87 20.35
C LYS A 25 -10.13 -3.40 20.20
N ASP A 26 -9.55 -2.68 19.24
CA ASP A 26 -9.95 -1.30 18.95
C ASP A 26 -11.36 -1.28 18.35
N ARG A 27 -12.20 -0.36 18.83
CA ARG A 27 -13.58 -0.18 18.36
C ARG A 27 -13.70 0.02 16.85
N ARG A 28 -12.64 0.51 16.18
CA ARG A 28 -12.61 0.72 14.72
C ARG A 28 -12.73 -0.58 13.92
N TYR A 29 -12.42 -1.71 14.54
CA TYR A 29 -12.50 -3.04 13.93
C TYR A 29 -13.62 -3.89 14.52
N ALA A 30 -14.56 -3.30 15.26
CA ALA A 30 -15.61 -4.05 15.98
C ALA A 30 -16.57 -4.83 15.05
N ASP A 31 -16.71 -4.38 13.80
CA ASP A 31 -17.56 -5.04 12.79
C ASP A 31 -16.83 -6.16 12.02
N LEU A 32 -15.53 -6.36 12.29
CA LEU A 32 -14.73 -7.42 11.68
C LEU A 32 -14.62 -8.62 12.61
N THR A 33 -14.58 -9.81 12.04
CA THR A 33 -14.34 -11.05 12.79
C THR A 33 -12.84 -11.22 13.11
N GLU A 34 -12.51 -12.07 14.09
CA GLU A 34 -11.11 -12.31 14.48
C GLU A 34 -10.25 -12.82 13.32
N ASP A 35 -10.82 -13.60 12.40
CA ASP A 35 -10.16 -14.10 11.19
C ASP A 35 -9.96 -13.03 10.10
N GLN A 36 -10.76 -11.94 10.13
CA GLN A 36 -10.60 -10.80 9.22
C GLN A 36 -9.55 -9.80 9.69
N ILE A 37 -9.13 -9.86 10.97
CA ILE A 37 -8.09 -8.98 11.52
C ILE A 37 -6.76 -9.75 11.54
N PRO A 38 -5.85 -9.51 10.59
CA PRO A 38 -4.61 -10.27 10.50
C PRO A 38 -3.66 -9.94 11.67
N SER A 39 -3.11 -10.98 12.31
CA SER A 39 -2.06 -10.83 13.33
C SER A 39 -0.70 -10.46 12.75
N CYS A 40 -0.49 -10.72 11.46
CA CYS A 40 0.68 -10.38 10.65
C CYS A 40 0.28 -10.40 9.17
N GLU A 41 0.99 -9.63 8.35
CA GLU A 41 0.79 -9.63 6.89
C GLU A 41 2.14 -9.61 6.18
N SER A 42 2.26 -10.40 5.11
CA SER A 42 3.23 -10.16 4.05
C SER A 42 2.76 -9.01 3.15
N LEU A 43 3.62 -8.55 2.24
CA LEU A 43 3.20 -7.61 1.21
C LEU A 43 2.06 -8.22 0.36
N LYS A 44 2.18 -9.49 -0.03
CA LYS A 44 1.14 -10.20 -0.79
C LYS A 44 -0.21 -10.20 -0.06
N ASP A 45 -0.24 -10.55 1.22
CA ASP A 45 -1.50 -10.56 2.00
C ASP A 45 -2.15 -9.17 2.02
N THR A 46 -1.32 -8.13 2.19
CA THR A 46 -1.77 -6.72 2.17
C THR A 46 -2.38 -6.36 0.81
N ILE A 47 -1.78 -6.81 -0.29
CA ILE A 47 -2.29 -6.60 -1.65
C ILE A 47 -3.61 -7.34 -1.84
N ASP A 48 -3.67 -8.61 -1.45
CA ASP A 48 -4.82 -9.48 -1.62
C ASP A 48 -6.07 -8.92 -0.89
N ARG A 49 -5.91 -8.26 0.26
CA ARG A 49 -7.03 -7.56 0.92
C ARG A 49 -7.32 -6.15 0.38
N ALA A 50 -6.34 -5.47 -0.22
CA ALA A 50 -6.52 -4.11 -0.72
C ALA A 50 -7.21 -4.08 -2.10
N LEU A 51 -6.97 -5.10 -2.93
CA LEU A 51 -7.55 -5.17 -4.28
C LEU A 51 -9.07 -5.30 -4.33
N PRO A 52 -9.76 -6.04 -3.44
CA PRO A 52 -11.22 -6.04 -3.36
C PRO A 52 -11.77 -4.63 -3.17
N PHE A 53 -11.24 -3.87 -2.20
CA PHE A 53 -11.67 -2.49 -1.96
C PHE A 53 -11.39 -1.57 -3.16
N TRP A 54 -10.25 -1.74 -3.83
CA TRP A 54 -9.97 -1.02 -5.07
C TRP A 54 -11.03 -1.30 -6.14
N ASN A 55 -11.33 -2.57 -6.41
CA ASN A 55 -12.24 -2.97 -7.49
C ASN A 55 -13.72 -2.68 -7.20
N GLU A 56 -14.14 -2.80 -5.95
CA GLU A 56 -15.55 -2.70 -5.56
C GLU A 56 -15.96 -1.26 -5.20
N GLU A 57 -15.06 -0.47 -4.61
CA GLU A 57 -15.40 0.87 -4.12
C GLU A 57 -14.76 1.98 -4.95
N ILE A 58 -13.47 1.86 -5.30
CA ILE A 58 -12.73 2.94 -5.97
C ILE A 58 -13.00 2.94 -7.49
N VAL A 59 -12.92 1.78 -8.13
CA VAL A 59 -13.07 1.63 -9.59
C VAL A 59 -14.40 2.17 -10.12
N PRO A 60 -15.57 1.92 -9.50
CA PRO A 60 -16.82 2.48 -9.97
C PRO A 60 -16.81 4.01 -10.03
N HIS A 61 -16.24 4.67 -9.01
CA HIS A 61 -16.13 6.13 -8.98
C HIS A 61 -15.21 6.67 -10.08
N ILE A 62 -14.11 5.99 -10.38
CA ILE A 62 -13.24 6.37 -11.50
C ILE A 62 -14.00 6.24 -12.83
N LYS A 63 -14.75 5.15 -13.02
CA LYS A 63 -15.56 4.91 -14.24
C LYS A 63 -16.71 5.89 -14.41
N GLU A 64 -17.24 6.44 -13.32
CA GLU A 64 -18.21 7.55 -13.33
C GLU A 64 -17.57 8.90 -13.73
N GLY A 65 -16.24 8.94 -13.96
CA GLY A 65 -15.52 10.16 -14.32
C GLY A 65 -15.17 11.05 -13.13
N LYS A 66 -15.28 10.54 -11.88
CA LYS A 66 -14.89 11.29 -10.69
C LYS A 66 -13.37 11.34 -10.57
N ARG A 67 -12.85 12.45 -10.05
CA ARG A 67 -11.44 12.58 -9.64
C ARG A 67 -11.30 12.03 -8.22
N VAL A 68 -10.56 10.94 -8.07
CA VAL A 68 -10.39 10.23 -6.80
C VAL A 68 -9.03 10.58 -6.18
N LEU A 69 -9.03 10.91 -4.90
CA LEU A 69 -7.81 11.08 -4.08
C LEU A 69 -7.71 9.89 -3.12
N ILE A 70 -6.57 9.20 -3.13
CA ILE A 70 -6.30 8.07 -2.24
C ILE A 70 -5.19 8.45 -1.28
N ALA A 71 -5.52 8.55 0.02
CA ALA A 71 -4.55 8.75 1.09
C ALA A 71 -4.41 7.45 1.88
N ALA A 72 -3.27 6.79 1.75
CA ALA A 72 -3.01 5.47 2.34
C ALA A 72 -1.53 5.32 2.74
N HIS A 73 -1.12 4.10 3.05
CA HIS A 73 0.24 3.76 3.47
C HIS A 73 1.04 3.07 2.36
N GLY A 74 2.36 3.01 2.51
CA GLY A 74 3.30 2.50 1.50
C GLY A 74 2.91 1.15 0.89
N ASP A 75 2.76 0.10 1.71
CA ASP A 75 2.50 -1.26 1.20
C ASP A 75 1.12 -1.39 0.53
N SER A 76 0.09 -0.73 1.08
CA SER A 76 -1.23 -0.68 0.45
C SER A 76 -1.21 0.05 -0.91
N LEU A 77 -0.44 1.14 -1.02
CA LEU A 77 -0.30 1.89 -2.27
C LEU A 77 0.51 1.10 -3.30
N ARG A 78 1.59 0.41 -2.87
CA ARG A 78 2.35 -0.52 -3.69
C ARG A 78 1.44 -1.56 -4.32
N GLY A 79 0.49 -2.13 -3.57
CA GLY A 79 -0.47 -3.08 -4.12
C GLY A 79 -1.31 -2.54 -5.27
N ILE A 80 -1.82 -1.31 -5.12
CA ILE A 80 -2.58 -0.64 -6.17
C ILE A 80 -1.69 -0.35 -7.39
N VAL A 81 -0.47 0.14 -7.17
CA VAL A 81 0.50 0.40 -8.26
C VAL A 81 0.87 -0.88 -9.00
N LYS A 82 1.14 -1.98 -8.28
CA LYS A 82 1.40 -3.30 -8.88
C LYS A 82 0.27 -3.72 -9.80
N HIS A 83 -0.97 -3.54 -9.37
CA HIS A 83 -2.15 -3.89 -10.16
C HIS A 83 -2.33 -3.00 -11.39
N LEU A 84 -2.14 -1.69 -11.25
CA LEU A 84 -2.27 -0.73 -12.35
C LEU A 84 -1.19 -0.91 -13.43
N GLU A 85 0.07 -1.07 -13.02
CA GLU A 85 1.22 -1.16 -13.93
C GLU A 85 1.53 -2.61 -14.35
N GLY A 86 0.89 -3.60 -13.74
CA GLY A 86 1.15 -5.01 -14.04
C GLY A 86 2.55 -5.46 -13.63
N LEU A 87 3.07 -4.93 -12.52
CA LEU A 87 4.43 -5.20 -12.05
C LEU A 87 4.60 -6.65 -11.58
N SER A 88 5.80 -7.20 -11.82
CA SER A 88 6.21 -8.49 -11.26
C SER A 88 6.44 -8.39 -9.75
N GLU A 89 6.62 -9.56 -9.11
CA GLU A 89 6.88 -9.65 -7.67
C GLU A 89 8.24 -9.03 -7.31
N GLU A 90 9.22 -9.13 -8.20
CA GLU A 90 10.54 -8.53 -8.05
C GLU A 90 10.46 -7.01 -8.22
N ALA A 91 9.76 -6.53 -9.25
CA ALA A 91 9.63 -5.10 -9.51
C ALA A 91 8.92 -4.35 -8.38
N ILE A 92 7.91 -4.97 -7.73
CA ILE A 92 7.21 -4.33 -6.62
C ILE A 92 8.06 -4.24 -5.34
N MET A 93 9.02 -5.16 -5.17
CA MET A 93 9.95 -5.15 -4.05
C MET A 93 10.95 -3.99 -4.15
N GLU A 94 11.35 -3.64 -5.37
CA GLU A 94 12.24 -2.51 -5.64
C GLU A 94 11.51 -1.15 -5.62
N LEU A 95 10.18 -1.15 -5.80
CA LEU A 95 9.38 0.07 -5.79
C LEU A 95 9.30 0.68 -4.39
N ASN A 96 9.99 1.79 -4.19
CA ASN A 96 9.90 2.59 -2.97
C ASN A 96 9.15 3.89 -3.23
N LEU A 97 7.93 4.01 -2.70
CA LEU A 97 7.12 5.22 -2.84
C LEU A 97 7.54 6.25 -1.78
N PRO A 98 7.78 7.52 -2.18
CA PRO A 98 8.16 8.59 -1.25
C PRO A 98 6.98 8.95 -0.34
N THR A 99 7.26 9.28 0.91
CA THR A 99 6.22 9.68 1.87
C THR A 99 5.85 11.15 1.67
N GLY A 100 4.56 11.46 1.57
CA GLY A 100 4.06 12.84 1.53
C GLY A 100 4.13 13.52 0.16
N ILE A 101 4.61 12.85 -0.88
CA ILE A 101 4.61 13.35 -2.26
C ILE A 101 3.39 12.81 -3.01
N PRO A 102 2.51 13.67 -3.55
CA PRO A 102 1.38 13.21 -4.35
C PRO A 102 1.82 12.51 -5.63
N ILE A 103 1.17 11.39 -5.94
CA ILE A 103 1.38 10.61 -7.16
C ILE A 103 0.14 10.74 -8.03
N VAL A 104 0.33 11.13 -9.29
CA VAL A 104 -0.75 11.27 -10.28
C VAL A 104 -0.69 10.14 -11.28
N TYR A 105 -1.84 9.50 -11.45
CA TYR A 105 -2.09 8.54 -12.52
C TYR A 105 -3.17 9.08 -13.45
N GLU A 106 -2.87 9.07 -14.75
CA GLU A 106 -3.86 9.18 -15.81
C GLU A 106 -4.16 7.77 -16.30
N VAL A 107 -5.43 7.34 -16.26
CA VAL A 107 -5.84 6.00 -16.66
C VAL A 107 -6.87 6.03 -17.78
N ASP A 108 -6.88 5.00 -18.62
CA ASP A 108 -7.88 4.81 -19.67
C ASP A 108 -9.19 4.21 -19.13
N LYS A 109 -10.16 3.96 -20.02
CA LYS A 109 -11.44 3.33 -19.68
C LYS A 109 -11.33 1.92 -19.08
N ASN A 110 -10.21 1.25 -19.30
CA ASN A 110 -9.90 -0.07 -18.75
C ASN A 110 -9.01 0.03 -17.50
N LEU A 111 -8.83 1.24 -16.96
CA LEU A 111 -7.99 1.56 -15.80
C LEU A 111 -6.51 1.28 -16.03
N LYS A 112 -6.06 1.26 -17.28
CA LYS A 112 -4.63 1.15 -17.60
C LYS A 112 -3.99 2.53 -17.61
N PRO A 113 -2.84 2.73 -16.94
CA PRO A 113 -2.09 3.98 -17.03
C PRO A 113 -1.79 4.35 -18.49
N VAL A 114 -2.14 5.58 -18.89
CA VAL A 114 -1.82 6.12 -20.24
C VAL A 114 -0.47 6.82 -20.27
N LYS A 115 0.07 7.17 -19.09
CA LYS A 115 1.37 7.78 -18.88
C LYS A 115 2.06 7.09 -17.69
N PRO A 116 3.40 7.15 -17.60
CA PRO A 116 4.12 6.74 -16.40
C PRO A 116 3.63 7.49 -15.16
N MET A 117 3.80 6.90 -13.98
CA MET A 117 3.48 7.57 -12.72
C MET A 117 4.21 8.92 -12.62
N GLN A 118 3.51 9.96 -12.17
CA GLN A 118 4.08 11.30 -12.04
C GLN A 118 4.06 11.75 -10.58
N PHE A 119 5.21 12.15 -10.06
CA PHE A 119 5.31 12.78 -8.75
C PHE A 119 5.03 14.28 -8.88
N LEU A 120 4.15 14.81 -8.05
CA LEU A 120 3.92 16.26 -7.96
C LEU A 120 4.82 16.85 -6.88
N GLY A 121 5.77 17.68 -7.28
CA GLY A 121 6.69 18.37 -6.41
C GLY A 121 7.84 18.96 -7.20
N ASP A 122 8.66 19.78 -6.54
CA ASP A 122 9.96 20.14 -7.07
C ASP A 122 10.89 18.91 -7.10
N GLU A 123 11.75 18.83 -8.11
CA GLU A 123 12.64 17.68 -8.32
C GLU A 123 13.54 17.40 -7.11
N GLU A 124 13.99 18.46 -6.42
CA GLU A 124 14.84 18.36 -5.24
C GLU A 124 14.11 17.66 -4.08
N THR A 125 12.89 18.08 -3.76
CA THR A 125 12.07 17.48 -2.69
C THR A 125 11.69 16.05 -3.03
N VAL A 126 11.35 15.75 -4.29
CA VAL A 126 11.05 14.38 -4.71
C VAL A 126 12.28 13.49 -4.54
N GLN A 127 13.45 13.95 -5.00
CA GLN A 127 14.70 13.21 -4.88
C GLN A 127 15.09 12.95 -3.42
N GLN A 128 15.01 13.97 -2.56
CA GLN A 128 15.29 13.83 -1.13
C GLN A 128 14.33 12.84 -0.45
N ALA A 129 13.03 12.89 -0.79
CA ALA A 129 12.04 11.97 -0.25
C ALA A 129 12.28 10.52 -0.72
N MET A 130 12.67 10.33 -1.98
CA MET A 130 13.02 9.01 -2.52
C MET A 130 14.25 8.43 -1.82
N GLU A 131 15.29 9.23 -1.61
CA GLU A 131 16.50 8.84 -0.89
C GLU A 131 16.20 8.49 0.58
N ALA A 132 15.37 9.30 1.25
CA ALA A 132 14.98 9.05 2.64
C ALA A 132 14.28 7.68 2.81
N VAL A 133 13.39 7.31 1.88
CA VAL A 133 12.71 6.01 1.91
C VAL A 133 13.68 4.87 1.59
N ALA A 134 14.62 5.07 0.66
CA ALA A 134 15.65 4.07 0.36
C ALA A 134 16.56 3.78 1.57
N VAL A 135 16.84 4.79 2.40
CA VAL A 135 17.59 4.63 3.65
C VAL A 135 16.78 3.88 4.70
N GLN A 136 15.47 4.09 4.80
CA GLN A 136 14.60 3.37 5.73
C GLN A 136 14.53 1.85 5.44
N GLY A 137 14.58 1.47 4.16
CA GLY A 137 14.60 0.06 3.74
C GLY A 137 15.93 -0.67 4.03
N LYS A 138 17.01 0.08 4.26
CA LYS A 138 18.27 -0.47 4.79
C LYS A 138 18.12 -0.56 6.31
N ALA A 139 17.71 -1.73 6.80
CA ALA A 139 17.68 -2.01 8.23
C ALA A 139 19.00 -1.53 8.86
N LYS A 140 18.90 -0.75 9.94
CA LYS A 140 20.01 -0.56 10.87
C LYS A 140 20.44 -1.96 11.32
N GLU A 141 21.68 -2.34 11.00
CA GLU A 141 22.38 -3.46 11.63
C GLU A 141 22.33 -3.35 13.16
#